data_AF-A0A4Q5UCL8-F1
#
_entry.id   AF-A0A4Q5UCL8-F1
#
_cell.length_a   1.000
_cell.length_b   1.000
_cell.length_c   1.000
_cell.angle_alpha   90.00
_cell.angle_beta   90.00
_cell.angle_gamma   90.00
#
_symmetry.space_group_name_H-M   'P 1'
#
loop_
_entity.id
_entity.type
_entity.pdbx_description
1 polymer ?
#
loop_
_entity_poly.entity_id
_entity_poly.type
_entity_poly.pdbx_seq_one_letter_code
_entity_poly.pdbx_strand_id
1 'polypeptide(L)'
;MSTTDEHLARIRSKLQQVLKQQALLQKENQQLKEEVDRLTQERTDIDQQLEELQQKAEILKYSHGEMNEAEKKQMEKRLAGYLKEIDKCIALLGQ
;
A
#
# COMPACT_ATOMS: atom_id res chain seq x y z
N MET A 1 1.43 37.41 -46.44
CA MET A 1 0.88 36.14 -45.95
C MET A 1 -0.32 36.49 -45.08
N SER A 2 -1.46 35.79 -45.24
CA SER A 2 -2.69 36.18 -44.56
C SER A 2 -2.52 36.04 -43.05
N THR A 3 -2.97 37.02 -42.26
CA THR A 3 -2.97 36.98 -40.79
C THR A 3 -3.56 35.66 -40.25
N THR A 4 -4.52 35.07 -40.97
CA THR A 4 -5.10 33.76 -40.68
C THR A 4 -4.07 32.62 -40.68
N ASP A 5 -3.10 32.61 -41.61
CA ASP A 5 -2.08 31.57 -41.70
C ASP A 5 -1.10 31.63 -40.52
N GLU A 6 -0.75 32.84 -40.07
CA GLU A 6 0.11 33.04 -38.90
C GLU A 6 -0.59 32.60 -37.60
N HIS A 7 -1.89 32.90 -37.47
CA HIS A 7 -2.69 32.43 -36.34
C HIS A 7 -2.80 30.89 -36.34
N LEU A 8 -3.01 30.27 -37.50
CA LEU A 8 -3.07 28.82 -37.63
C LEU A 8 -1.73 28.15 -37.28
N ALA A 9 -0.61 28.73 -37.70
CA ALA A 9 0.73 28.25 -37.36
C ALA A 9 0.99 28.32 -35.84
N ARG A 10 0.60 29.42 -35.19
CA ARG A 10 0.71 29.56 -33.73
C ARG A 10 -0.14 28.53 -32.98
N ILE A 11 -1.36 28.26 -33.44
CA ILE A 11 -2.24 27.25 -32.84
C ILE A 11 -1.61 25.87 -32.97
N ARG A 12 -1.10 25.50 -34.15
CA ARG A 12 -0.41 24.21 -34.37
C ARG A 12 0.81 24.04 -33.46
N SER A 13 1.61 25.09 -33.31
CA SER A 13 2.78 25.06 -32.42
C SER A 13 2.38 24.84 -30.96
N LYS A 14 1.35 25.54 -30.47
CA LYS A 14 0.85 25.36 -29.11
C LYS A 14 0.26 23.96 -28.89
N LEU A 15 -0.49 23.45 -29.86
CA LEU A 15 -1.04 22.10 -29.80
C LEU A 15 0.06 21.05 -29.72
N GLN A 16 1.10 21.15 -30.56
CA GLN A 16 2.26 20.26 -30.50
C GLN A 16 2.99 20.33 -29.15
N GLN A 17 3.12 21.53 -28.57
CA GLN A 17 3.74 21.69 -27.25
C GLN A 17 2.91 21.00 -26.16
N VAL A 18 1.60 21.20 -26.15
CA VAL A 18 0.69 20.58 -25.18
C VAL A 18 0.70 19.06 -25.33
N LEU A 19 0.65 18.53 -26.54
CA LEU A 19 0.71 17.07 -26.79
C LEU A 19 2.02 16.45 -26.28
N LYS A 20 3.16 17.14 -26.47
CA LYS A 20 4.45 16.68 -25.93
C LYS A 20 4.46 16.66 -24.41
N GLN A 21 3.94 17.72 -23.77
CA GLN A 21 3.84 17.79 -22.31
C GLN A 21 2.90 16.71 -21.76
N GLN A 22 1.76 16.50 -22.42
CA GLN A 22 0.81 15.45 -22.03
C GLN A 22 1.44 14.06 -22.11
N ALA A 23 2.16 13.76 -23.19
CA ALA A 23 2.85 12.47 -23.33
C ALA A 23 3.92 12.26 -22.24
N LEU A 24 4.67 13.31 -21.89
CA LEU A 24 5.64 13.26 -20.80
C LEU A 24 4.96 12.98 -19.46
N LEU A 25 3.91 13.75 -19.14
CA LEU A 25 3.16 13.60 -17.89
C LEU A 25 2.47 12.23 -17.78
N GLN A 26 1.96 11.68 -18.89
CA GLN A 26 1.39 10.33 -18.89
C GLN A 26 2.44 9.27 -18.58
N LYS A 27 3.65 9.41 -19.14
CA LYS A 27 4.76 8.50 -18.85
C LYS A 27 5.19 8.61 -17.39
N GLU A 28 5.37 9.82 -16.86
CA GLU A 28 5.71 10.03 -15.46
C GLU A 28 4.64 9.49 -14.52
N ASN A 29 3.35 9.70 -14.84
CA ASN A 29 2.25 9.18 -14.04
C ASN A 29 2.25 7.64 -13.99
N GLN A 30 2.54 6.99 -15.11
CA GLN A 30 2.65 5.53 -15.17
C GLN A 30 3.81 5.03 -14.30
N GLN A 31 4.98 5.66 -14.42
CA GLN A 31 6.16 5.31 -13.62
C GLN A 31 5.91 5.51 -12.12
N LEU A 32 5.25 6.61 -11.73
CA LEU A 32 4.91 6.88 -10.34
C LEU A 32 3.91 5.86 -9.78
N LYS A 33 2.95 5.40 -10.58
CA LYS A 33 2.02 4.35 -10.16
C LYS A 33 2.73 3.03 -9.92
N GLU A 34 3.59 2.61 -10.83
CA GLU A 34 4.40 1.40 -10.69
C GLU A 34 5.29 1.45 -9.44
N GLU A 35 5.90 2.62 -9.17
CA GLU A 35 6.70 2.83 -7.97
C GLU A 35 5.86 2.75 -6.68
N VAL A 36 4.67 3.36 -6.68
CA VAL A 36 3.74 3.30 -5.54
C VAL A 36 3.30 1.85 -5.28
N ASP A 37 2.97 1.10 -6.33
CA ASP A 37 2.57 -0.30 -6.20
C ASP A 37 3.72 -1.13 -5.61
N ARG A 38 4.95 -0.92 -6.09
CA ARG A 38 6.15 -1.60 -5.56
C ARG A 38 6.39 -1.28 -4.08
N LEU A 39 6.38 0.00 -3.72
CA LEU A 39 6.60 0.44 -2.35
C LEU A 39 5.48 -0.04 -1.41
N THR A 40 4.26 -0.12 -1.92
CA THR A 40 3.13 -0.67 -1.15
C THR A 40 3.34 -2.15 -0.87
N GLN A 41 3.75 -2.94 -1.87
CA GLN A 41 4.05 -4.35 -1.68
C GLN A 41 5.21 -4.55 -0.69
N GLU A 42 6.30 -3.80 -0.84
CA GLU A 42 7.44 -3.87 0.07
C GLU A 42 7.04 -3.50 1.51
N ARG A 43 6.21 -2.47 1.69
CA ARG A 43 5.66 -2.11 2.99
C ARG A 43 4.82 -3.24 3.58
N THR A 44 3.97 -3.89 2.79
CA THR A 44 3.17 -5.03 3.24
C THR A 44 4.05 -6.20 3.68
N ASP A 45 5.11 -6.52 2.93
CA ASP A 45 6.04 -7.59 3.28
C ASP A 45 6.80 -7.27 4.59
N ILE A 46 7.23 -6.01 4.77
CA ILE A 46 7.88 -5.55 6.00
C ILE A 46 6.90 -5.61 7.19
N ASP A 47 5.66 -5.15 7.00
CA ASP A 47 4.62 -5.20 8.04
C ASP A 47 4.36 -6.66 8.49
N GLN A 48 4.33 -7.61 7.55
CA GLN A 48 4.20 -9.04 7.85
C GLN A 48 5.41 -9.59 8.63
N GLN A 49 6.62 -9.27 8.19
CA GLN A 49 7.84 -9.69 8.91
C GLN A 49 7.91 -9.09 10.32
N LEU A 50 7.48 -7.84 10.48
CA LEU A 50 7.41 -7.19 11.78
C LEU A 50 6.40 -7.90 12.69
N GLU A 51 5.23 -8.24 12.18
CA GLU A 51 4.23 -9.00 12.93
C GLU A 51 4.78 -10.37 13.36
N GLU A 52 5.43 -11.10 12.47
CA GLU A 52 6.08 -12.38 12.81
C GLU A 52 7.15 -12.23 13.90
N LEU A 53 7.99 -11.20 13.80
CA LEU A 53 9.03 -10.93 14.80
C LEU A 53 8.43 -10.56 16.15
N GLN A 54 7.36 -9.75 16.16
CA GLN A 54 6.64 -9.42 17.39
C GLN A 54 6.04 -10.66 18.04
N GLN A 55 5.40 -11.55 17.26
CA GLN A 55 4.87 -12.81 17.77
C GLN A 55 5.98 -13.71 18.35
N LYS A 56 7.12 -13.84 17.66
CA LYS A 56 8.28 -14.60 18.16
C LYS A 56 8.81 -14.00 19.47
N ALA A 57 8.89 -12.67 19.58
CA ALA A 57 9.30 -11.99 20.80
C ALA A 57 8.32 -12.22 21.96
N GLU A 58 7.01 -12.16 21.71
CA GLU A 58 5.97 -12.46 22.70
C GLU A 58 6.09 -13.92 23.21
N ILE A 59 6.28 -14.89 22.31
CA ILE A 59 6.48 -16.31 22.67
C ILE A 59 7.74 -16.50 23.53
N LEU A 60 8.83 -15.83 23.19
CA LEU A 60 10.08 -15.90 23.96
C LEU A 60 9.91 -15.33 25.37
N LYS A 61 9.27 -14.15 25.50
CA LYS A 61 8.95 -13.54 26.80
C LYS A 61 8.06 -14.44 27.66
N TYR A 62 7.05 -15.05 27.05
CA TYR A 62 6.18 -16.02 27.72
C TYR A 62 6.98 -17.24 28.21
N SER A 63 7.85 -17.78 27.36
CA SER A 63 8.67 -18.97 27.66
C SER A 63 9.69 -18.73 28.78
N HIS A 64 10.20 -17.50 28.93
CA HIS A 64 11.13 -17.11 29.99
C HIS A 64 10.43 -16.65 31.28
N GLY A 65 9.09 -16.65 31.32
CA GLY A 65 8.33 -16.20 32.50
C GLY A 65 8.46 -14.70 32.79
N GLU A 66 8.93 -13.91 31.82
CA GLU A 66 9.14 -12.46 31.96
C GLU A 66 7.88 -11.64 31.66
N MET A 67 6.81 -12.28 31.20
CA MET A 67 5.56 -11.60 30.90
C MET A 67 4.87 -11.13 32.18
N ASN A 68 4.65 -9.83 32.27
CA ASN A 68 3.85 -9.25 33.35
C ASN A 68 2.33 -9.49 33.12
N GLU A 69 1.53 -9.28 34.16
CA GLU A 69 0.08 -9.53 34.12
C GLU A 69 -0.67 -8.65 33.09
N ALA A 70 -0.14 -7.46 32.79
CA ALA A 70 -0.70 -6.56 31.78
C ALA A 70 -0.42 -7.06 30.35
N GLU A 71 0.81 -7.53 30.08
CA GLU A 71 1.19 -8.14 28.80
C GLU A 71 0.38 -9.42 28.56
N LYS A 72 0.15 -10.24 29.59
CA LYS A 72 -0.69 -11.44 29.51
C LYS A 72 -2.12 -11.13 29.11
N LYS A 73 -2.73 -10.13 29.75
CA LYS A 73 -4.09 -9.70 29.43
C LYS A 73 -4.22 -9.13 28.01
N GLN A 74 -3.17 -8.45 27.53
CA GLN A 74 -3.12 -7.92 26.17
C GLN A 74 -3.02 -9.06 25.14
N MET A 75 -2.22 -10.08 25.42
CA MET A 75 -2.09 -11.29 24.58
C MET A 75 -3.42 -12.07 24.52
N GLU A 76 -4.09 -12.28 25.65
CA GLU A 76 -5.41 -12.91 25.71
C GLU A 76 -6.47 -12.15 24.87
N LYS A 77 -6.43 -10.81 24.90
CA LYS A 77 -7.31 -9.97 24.09
C LYS A 77 -7.02 -10.11 22.58
N ARG A 78 -5.75 -10.21 22.19
CA ARG A 78 -5.33 -10.49 20.79
C ARG A 78 -5.84 -11.86 20.33
N LEU A 79 -5.64 -12.90 21.14
CA LEU A 79 -6.11 -14.26 20.86
C LEU A 79 -7.64 -14.32 20.69
N ALA A 80 -8.39 -13.64 21.58
CA ALA A 80 -9.84 -13.54 21.44
C ALA A 80 -10.27 -12.82 20.15
N GLY A 81 -9.47 -11.87 19.66
CA GLY A 81 -9.66 -11.22 18.36
C GLY A 81 -9.47 -12.19 17.20
N TYR A 82 -8.35 -12.91 17.16
CA TYR A 82 -8.07 -13.92 16.13
C TYR A 82 -9.12 -15.04 16.11
N LEU A 83 -9.62 -15.49 17.27
CA LEU A 83 -10.70 -16.47 17.34
C LEU A 83 -11.98 -15.96 16.66
N LYS A 84 -12.36 -14.70 16.85
CA LYS A 84 -13.53 -14.11 16.18
C LYS A 84 -13.36 -14.01 14.66
N GLU A 85 -12.15 -13.73 14.20
CA GLU A 85 -11.86 -13.70 12.76
C GLU A 85 -11.92 -15.09 12.16
N ILE A 86 -11.38 -16.10 12.85
CA ILE A 86 -11.48 -17.51 12.45
C ILE A 86 -12.95 -17.92 12.37
N ASP A 87 -13.76 -17.62 13.40
CA ASP A 87 -15.20 -17.92 13.39
C ASP A 87 -15.92 -17.25 12.22
N LYS A 88 -15.57 -16.01 11.89
CA LYS A 88 -16.13 -15.27 10.75
C LYS A 88 -15.74 -15.89 9.41
N CYS A 89 -14.50 -16.34 9.27
CA CYS A 89 -14.02 -17.06 8.08
C CYS A 89 -14.69 -18.44 7.95
N ILE A 90 -14.87 -19.17 9.06
CA ILE A 90 -15.60 -20.45 9.07
C ILE A 90 -17.06 -20.23 8.64
N ALA A 91 -17.72 -19.19 9.15
CA ALA A 91 -19.09 -18.86 8.77
C ALA A 91 -19.23 -18.51 7.27
N LEU A 92 -18.23 -17.81 6.70
CA LEU A 92 -18.16 -17.49 5.27
C LEU A 92 -17.91 -18.71 4.37
N LEU A 93 -17.18 -19.72 4.87
CA LEU A 93 -16.89 -20.97 4.14
C LEU A 93 -17.96 -22.05 4.33
N GLY A 94 -18.82 -21.91 5.34
CA GLY A 94 -19.95 -22.80 5.64
C GLY A 94 -21.25 -22.42 4.94
N GLN A 95 -21.26 -21.35 4.15
CA GLN A 95 -22.31 -20.99 3.18
C GLN A 95 -21.83 -21.25 1.76
#